data_AF-A0A2D3REZ0-F1
#
_entry.id   AF-A0A2D3REZ0-F1
#
_cell.length_a   1.000
_cell.length_b   1.000
_cell.length_c   1.000
_cell.angle_alpha   90.00
_cell.angle_beta   90.00
_cell.angle_gamma   90.00
#
_symmetry.space_group_name_H-M   'P 1'
#
loop_
_entity.id
_entity.type
_entity.pdbx_description
1 polymer ?
#
loop_
_entity_poly.entity_id
_entity_poly.type
_entity_poly.pdbx_seq_one_letter_code
_entity_poly.pdbx_strand_id
1 'polypeptide(L)'
;MLSEIERIFPTNCNNVKIDIAAIVLARKNRSALFNEQYFTNKFWDIILLLYSHEINDLPIDSSAIAKQLEMSRTSVLRYLTALVNDDIVCAYDLKEEDCFDLARDNLSLTRRGFENAGIIVEQTRKIFSTIPAI
;
A
#
# COMPACT_ATOMS: atom_id res chain seq x y z
N MET A 1 18.48 -34.35 -17.03
CA MET A 1 18.04 -33.21 -17.85
C MET A 1 16.69 -32.81 -17.26
N LEU A 2 16.62 -31.69 -16.54
CA LEU A 2 15.37 -31.24 -15.91
C LEU A 2 14.40 -30.74 -16.98
N SER A 3 13.12 -31.08 -16.84
CA SER A 3 12.04 -30.61 -17.72
C SER A 3 11.94 -29.07 -17.71
N GLU A 4 11.40 -28.45 -18.77
CA GLU A 4 11.22 -26.99 -18.81
C GLU A 4 10.42 -26.43 -17.63
N ILE A 5 9.54 -27.26 -17.03
CA ILE A 5 8.77 -26.92 -15.83
C ILE A 5 9.67 -26.76 -14.60
N GLU A 6 10.67 -27.64 -14.44
CA GLU A 6 11.63 -27.61 -13.33
C GLU A 6 12.68 -26.49 -13.48
N ARG A 7 12.79 -25.88 -14.67
CA ARG A 7 13.61 -24.66 -14.87
C ARG A 7 12.88 -23.38 -14.46
N ILE A 8 11.56 -23.36 -14.57
CA ILE A 8 10.71 -22.20 -14.20
C ILE A 8 10.45 -22.20 -12.69
N PHE A 9 10.35 -23.37 -12.08
CA PHE A 9 10.20 -23.55 -10.64
C PHE A 9 11.43 -24.25 -10.08
N PRO A 10 12.46 -23.51 -9.61
CA PRO A 10 13.61 -24.14 -8.98
C PRO A 10 13.11 -24.99 -7.81
N THR A 11 13.46 -26.27 -7.82
CA THR A 11 13.10 -27.31 -6.83
C THR A 11 13.69 -27.08 -5.43
N ASN A 12 14.15 -25.87 -5.12
CA ASN A 12 14.58 -25.40 -3.81
C ASN A 12 13.49 -24.60 -3.08
N CYS A 13 12.22 -24.96 -3.25
CA CYS A 13 11.12 -24.50 -2.38
C CYS A 13 11.16 -25.21 -1.02
N ASN A 14 12.33 -25.29 -0.38
CA ASN A 14 12.42 -25.74 1.00
C ASN A 14 11.80 -24.66 1.91
N ASN A 15 10.62 -24.98 2.44
CA ASN A 15 10.00 -24.45 3.66
C ASN A 15 9.61 -22.96 3.71
N VAL A 16 8.84 -22.50 2.72
CA VAL A 16 7.85 -21.44 3.00
C VAL A 16 6.46 -22.04 2.97
N LYS A 17 5.93 -22.45 4.13
CA LYS A 17 4.49 -22.75 4.26
C LYS A 17 3.73 -21.43 4.25
N ILE A 18 3.47 -20.91 3.05
CA ILE A 18 2.53 -19.80 2.88
C ILE A 18 1.13 -20.32 3.22
N ASP A 19 0.51 -19.78 4.26
CA ASP A 19 -0.87 -20.11 4.60
C ASP A 19 -1.83 -19.41 3.63
N ILE A 20 -2.27 -20.16 2.61
CA ILE A 20 -3.22 -19.67 1.61
C ILE A 20 -4.55 -19.26 2.25
N ALA A 21 -5.02 -19.93 3.30
CA ALA A 21 -6.25 -19.56 3.99
C ALA A 21 -6.09 -18.21 4.72
N ALA A 22 -4.94 -17.97 5.33
CA ALA A 22 -4.60 -16.68 5.93
C ALA A 22 -4.52 -15.54 4.88
N ILE A 23 -4.00 -15.82 3.66
CA ILE A 23 -4.04 -14.86 2.55
C ILE A 23 -5.49 -14.50 2.18
N VAL A 24 -6.36 -15.50 2.03
CA VAL A 24 -7.78 -15.25 1.71
C VAL A 24 -8.45 -14.44 2.82
N LEU A 25 -8.15 -14.72 4.09
CA LEU A 25 -8.68 -13.97 5.23
C LEU A 25 -8.19 -12.53 5.24
N ALA A 26 -6.89 -12.29 5.06
CA ALA A 26 -6.32 -10.95 4.96
C ALA A 26 -6.95 -10.15 3.80
N ARG A 27 -7.19 -10.80 2.65
CA ARG A 27 -7.88 -10.19 1.50
C ARG A 27 -9.30 -9.77 1.85
N LYS A 28 -10.07 -10.65 2.52
CA LYS A 28 -11.45 -10.35 2.96
C LYS A 28 -11.51 -9.22 3.98
N ASN A 29 -10.60 -9.23 4.96
CA ASN A 29 -10.50 -8.18 5.96
C ASN A 29 -10.20 -6.83 5.32
N ARG A 30 -9.36 -6.81 4.28
CA ARG A 30 -9.09 -5.61 3.48
C ARG A 30 -10.38 -4.99 2.95
N SER A 31 -11.23 -5.77 2.27
CA SER A 31 -12.53 -5.33 1.75
C SER A 31 -13.52 -4.85 2.82
N ALA A 32 -13.33 -5.23 4.08
CA ALA A 32 -14.14 -4.70 5.18
C ALA A 32 -13.63 -3.34 5.70
N LEU A 33 -12.33 -3.04 5.54
CA LEU A 33 -11.69 -1.83 6.05
C LEU A 33 -11.63 -0.70 5.02
N PHE A 34 -11.52 -1.04 3.74
CA PHE A 34 -11.48 -0.10 2.62
C PHE A 34 -12.45 -0.52 1.53
N ASN A 35 -12.87 0.46 0.71
CA ASN A 35 -13.62 0.20 -0.51
C ASN A 35 -12.83 -0.75 -1.43
N GLU A 36 -13.49 -1.78 -1.99
CA GLU A 36 -12.85 -2.79 -2.82
C GLU A 36 -12.12 -2.21 -4.04
N GLN A 37 -12.57 -1.06 -4.55
CA GLN A 37 -11.93 -0.36 -5.66
C GLN A 37 -10.47 0.03 -5.35
N TYR A 38 -10.14 0.23 -4.07
CA TYR A 38 -8.79 0.57 -3.62
C TYR A 38 -7.79 -0.56 -3.72
N PHE A 39 -8.26 -1.76 -4.09
CA PHE A 39 -7.41 -2.90 -4.34
C PHE A 39 -7.11 -3.15 -5.81
N THR A 40 -7.49 -2.23 -6.69
CA THR A 40 -6.74 -2.10 -7.93
C THR A 40 -5.31 -1.68 -7.58
N ASN A 41 -4.32 -2.26 -8.27
CA ASN A 41 -2.90 -2.16 -7.86
C ASN A 41 -2.49 -0.74 -7.49
N LYS A 42 -2.91 0.27 -8.26
CA LYS A 42 -2.44 1.66 -8.08
C LYS A 42 -3.00 2.40 -6.86
N PHE A 43 -4.24 2.16 -6.44
CA PHE A 43 -4.74 2.77 -5.19
C PHE A 43 -4.01 2.19 -3.98
N TRP A 44 -3.85 0.87 -3.95
CA TRP A 44 -3.19 0.19 -2.85
C TRP A 44 -1.69 0.55 -2.77
N ASP A 45 -1.01 0.64 -3.92
CA ASP A 45 0.39 1.07 -3.99
C ASP A 45 0.56 2.47 -3.39
N ILE A 46 -0.34 3.42 -3.70
CA ILE A 46 -0.31 4.78 -3.13
C ILE A 46 -0.51 4.75 -1.60
N ILE A 47 -1.50 4.00 -1.10
CA ILE A 47 -1.76 3.88 0.34
C ILE A 47 -0.53 3.29 1.07
N LEU A 48 0.11 2.27 0.49
CA LEU A 48 1.31 1.66 1.07
C LEU A 48 2.52 2.60 1.06
N LEU A 49 2.68 3.41 0.01
CA LEU A 49 3.74 4.42 -0.05
C LEU A 49 3.54 5.50 1.02
N LEU A 50 2.32 6.03 1.15
CA LEU A 50 1.99 7.01 2.19
C LEU A 50 2.21 6.43 3.58
N TYR A 51 1.74 5.20 3.84
CA TYR A 51 1.98 4.51 5.10
C TYR A 51 3.47 4.35 5.40
N SER A 52 4.26 3.93 4.41
CA SER A 52 5.72 3.78 4.56
C SER A 52 6.41 5.10 4.84
N HIS A 53 5.97 6.19 4.24
CA HIS A 53 6.53 7.52 4.46
C HIS A 53 6.19 8.05 5.86
N GLU A 54 4.95 7.85 6.30
CA GLU A 54 4.48 8.27 7.63
C GLU A 54 5.19 7.52 8.77
N ILE A 55 5.39 6.19 8.67
CA ILE A 55 6.14 5.44 9.71
C ILE A 55 7.63 5.80 9.79
N ASN A 56 8.18 6.45 8.75
CA ASN A 56 9.57 6.88 8.69
C ASN A 56 9.72 8.40 8.91
N ASP A 57 8.62 9.12 9.20
CA ASP A 57 8.59 10.58 9.35
C ASP A 57 9.19 11.31 8.13
N LEU A 58 8.85 10.82 6.93
CA LEU A 58 9.32 11.38 5.66
C LEU A 58 8.15 11.98 4.87
N PRO A 59 8.19 13.27 4.52
CA PRO A 59 7.16 13.86 3.67
C PRO A 59 7.20 13.25 2.26
N ILE A 60 6.05 13.24 1.58
CA ILE A 60 5.93 12.82 0.18
C ILE A 60 4.84 13.63 -0.53
N ASP A 61 5.13 14.06 -1.76
CA ASP A 61 4.19 14.81 -2.60
C ASP A 61 3.68 13.96 -3.78
N SER A 62 2.70 14.50 -4.51
CA SER A 62 2.14 13.85 -5.70
C SER A 62 3.18 13.57 -6.80
N SER A 63 4.24 14.37 -6.89
CA SER A 63 5.30 14.22 -7.90
C SER A 63 6.22 13.04 -7.56
N ALA A 64 6.59 12.88 -6.29
CA ALA A 64 7.40 11.78 -5.79
C ALA A 64 6.67 10.45 -5.92
N ILE A 65 5.37 10.40 -5.57
CA ILE A 65 4.52 9.21 -5.79
C ILE A 65 4.50 8.83 -7.27
N ALA A 66 4.29 9.80 -8.16
CA ALA A 66 4.25 9.57 -9.60
C ALA A 66 5.57 8.96 -10.12
N LYS A 67 6.70 9.46 -9.63
CA LYS A 67 8.03 8.93 -9.95
C LYS A 67 8.22 7.50 -9.45
N GLN A 68 7.85 7.21 -8.20
CA GLN A 68 8.01 5.88 -7.61
C GLN A 68 7.12 4.82 -8.26
N LEU A 69 5.90 5.20 -8.68
CA LEU A 69 4.94 4.30 -9.31
C LEU A 69 5.05 4.23 -10.83
N GLU A 70 6.04 4.91 -11.41
CA GLU A 70 6.29 5.02 -12.84
C GLU A 70 5.03 5.42 -13.64
N MET A 71 4.33 6.44 -13.15
CA MET A 71 3.07 6.89 -13.75
C MET A 71 2.97 8.41 -13.83
N SER A 72 2.03 8.92 -14.63
CA SER A 72 1.85 10.37 -14.75
C SER A 72 1.30 10.97 -13.45
N ARG A 73 1.77 12.17 -13.10
CA ARG A 73 1.26 12.93 -11.96
C ARG A 73 -0.25 13.16 -12.05
N THR A 74 -0.78 13.38 -13.25
CA THR A 74 -2.23 13.51 -13.47
C THR A 74 -3.00 12.26 -13.05
N SER A 75 -2.47 11.06 -13.34
CA SER A 75 -3.09 9.82 -12.89
C SER A 75 -3.02 9.69 -11.37
N VAL A 76 -1.87 10.00 -10.76
CA VAL A 76 -1.73 10.01 -9.29
C VAL A 76 -2.74 10.96 -8.64
N LEU A 77 -2.87 12.18 -9.16
CA LEU A 77 -3.83 13.16 -8.64
C LEU A 77 -5.27 12.63 -8.70
N ARG A 78 -5.65 11.92 -9.77
CA ARG A 78 -6.98 11.30 -9.85
C ARG A 78 -7.20 10.25 -8.76
N TYR A 79 -6.20 9.42 -8.47
CA TYR A 79 -6.28 8.45 -7.38
C TYR A 79 -6.35 9.15 -6.02
N LEU A 80 -5.49 10.14 -5.78
CA LEU A 80 -5.48 10.91 -4.54
C LEU A 80 -6.79 11.66 -4.30
N THR A 81 -7.39 12.27 -5.33
CA THR A 81 -8.70 12.93 -5.19
C THR A 81 -9.77 11.97 -4.70
N ALA A 82 -9.82 10.74 -5.24
CA ALA A 82 -10.77 9.74 -4.75
C ALA A 82 -10.49 9.33 -3.29
N LEU A 83 -9.21 9.17 -2.91
CA LEU A 83 -8.82 8.83 -1.54
C LEU A 83 -9.11 9.96 -0.54
N VAL A 84 -8.97 11.23 -0.94
CA VAL A 84 -9.35 12.39 -0.11
C VAL A 84 -10.85 12.45 0.08
N ASN A 85 -11.63 12.25 -0.99
CA ASN A 85 -13.10 12.26 -0.91
C ASN A 85 -13.64 11.17 0.03
N ASP A 86 -12.91 10.06 0.17
CA ASP A 86 -13.25 8.96 1.07
C ASP A 86 -12.58 9.06 2.46
N ASP A 87 -11.99 10.21 2.80
CA ASP A 87 -11.36 10.48 4.11
C ASP A 87 -10.20 9.52 4.45
N ILE A 88 -9.42 9.12 3.43
CA ILE A 88 -8.25 8.23 3.57
C ILE A 88 -6.93 9.01 3.56
N VAL A 89 -6.85 10.09 2.79
CA VAL A 89 -5.64 10.90 2.62
C VAL A 89 -5.92 12.32 3.06
N CYS A 90 -4.94 12.94 3.73
CA CYS A 90 -4.94 14.34 4.11
C CYS A 90 -3.59 14.99 3.82
N ALA A 91 -3.49 16.29 4.08
CA ALA A 91 -2.21 16.97 4.14
C ALA A 91 -1.38 16.48 5.34
N TYR A 92 -0.07 16.43 5.16
CA TYR A 92 0.90 16.07 6.20
C TYR A 92 1.02 17.15 7.28
N ASP A 93 1.08 18.42 6.85
CA ASP A 93 1.39 19.56 7.70
C ASP A 93 0.63 20.83 7.26
N LEU A 94 -0.70 20.71 7.09
CA LEU A 94 -1.53 21.88 6.75
C LEU A 94 -1.52 22.88 7.91
N LYS A 95 -1.17 24.14 7.62
CA LYS A 95 -1.42 25.24 8.56
C LYS A 95 -2.91 25.58 8.57
N GLU A 96 -3.43 26.01 9.71
CA GLU A 96 -4.88 26.29 9.90
C GLU A 96 -5.49 27.28 8.89
N GLU A 97 -4.66 28.12 8.26
CA GLU A 97 -5.09 29.15 7.30
C GLU A 97 -4.93 28.74 5.82
N ASP A 98 -4.27 27.61 5.54
CA ASP A 98 -3.96 27.19 4.16
C ASP A 98 -5.03 26.23 3.61
N CYS A 99 -5.40 26.41 2.34
CA CYS A 99 -6.25 25.47 1.63
C CYS A 99 -5.43 24.25 1.18
N PHE A 100 -5.94 23.05 1.44
CA PHE A 100 -5.31 21.81 0.97
C PHE A 100 -5.25 21.73 -0.57
N ASP A 101 -4.03 21.69 -1.11
CA ASP A 101 -3.73 21.51 -2.53
C ASP A 101 -2.96 20.21 -2.75
N LEU A 102 -3.68 19.18 -3.21
CA LEU A 102 -3.16 17.87 -3.60
C LEU A 102 -1.96 17.91 -4.55
N ALA A 103 -1.85 18.96 -5.38
CA ALA A 103 -0.73 19.08 -6.26
C ALA A 103 0.54 19.46 -5.49
N ARG A 104 0.45 20.35 -4.51
CA ARG A 104 1.62 21.02 -3.91
C ARG A 104 1.99 20.49 -2.54
N ASP A 105 0.99 20.04 -1.78
CA ASP A 105 1.18 19.70 -0.38
C ASP A 105 1.78 18.31 -0.23
N ASN A 106 2.50 18.14 0.89
CA ASN A 106 2.88 16.82 1.35
C ASN A 106 1.64 16.08 1.85
N LEU A 107 1.63 14.77 1.61
CA LEU A 107 0.46 13.93 1.77
C LEU A 107 0.71 12.94 2.91
N SER A 108 -0.33 12.69 3.70
CA SER A 108 -0.36 11.66 4.75
C SER A 108 -1.63 10.84 4.65
N LEU A 109 -1.70 9.75 5.40
CA LEU A 109 -2.97 9.10 5.67
C LEU A 109 -3.72 9.86 6.76
N THR A 110 -5.04 9.85 6.69
CA THR A 110 -5.85 10.21 7.87
C THR A 110 -5.58 9.18 8.97
N ARG A 111 -5.90 9.51 10.22
CA ARG A 111 -5.79 8.57 11.34
C ARG A 111 -6.43 7.21 11.03
N ARG A 112 -7.62 7.24 10.42
CA ARG A 112 -8.35 6.03 10.01
C ARG A 112 -7.62 5.28 8.89
N GLY A 113 -7.14 6.00 7.87
CA GLY A 113 -6.35 5.43 6.78
C GLY A 113 -5.10 4.71 7.29
N PHE A 114 -4.37 5.36 8.21
CA PHE A 114 -3.15 4.84 8.81
C PHE A 114 -3.41 3.57 9.65
N GLU A 115 -4.37 3.62 10.58
CA GLU A 115 -4.73 2.48 11.42
C GLU A 115 -5.16 1.27 10.58
N ASN A 116 -5.99 1.50 9.54
CA ASN A 116 -6.45 0.44 8.65
C ASN A 116 -5.31 -0.15 7.80
N ALA A 117 -4.44 0.70 7.23
CA ALA A 117 -3.28 0.24 6.47
C ALA A 117 -2.35 -0.61 7.36
N GLY A 118 -2.11 -0.18 8.60
CA GLY A 118 -1.31 -0.90 9.59
C GLY A 118 -1.86 -2.29 9.90
N ILE A 119 -3.19 -2.44 10.09
CA ILE A 119 -3.82 -3.75 10.30
C ILE A 119 -3.53 -4.70 9.14
N ILE A 120 -3.65 -4.21 7.91
CA ILE A 120 -3.44 -5.03 6.71
C ILE A 120 -1.97 -5.37 6.51
N VAL A 121 -1.06 -4.41 6.70
CA VAL A 121 0.39 -4.65 6.65
C VAL A 121 0.79 -5.71 7.69
N GLU A 122 0.27 -5.62 8.91
CA GLU A 122 0.57 -6.58 9.98
C GLU A 122 0.01 -7.98 9.67
N GLN A 123 -1.22 -8.07 9.17
CA GLN A 123 -1.79 -9.34 8.70
C GLN A 123 -0.96 -9.96 7.57
N THR A 124 -0.50 -9.12 6.64
CA THR A 124 0.34 -9.55 5.52
C THR A 124 1.70 -10.03 6.03
N ARG A 125 2.35 -9.29 6.96
CA ARG A 125 3.61 -9.70 7.58
C ARG A 125 3.51 -11.05 8.27
N LYS A 126 2.44 -11.30 9.04
CA LYS A 126 2.23 -12.59 9.73
C LYS A 126 2.22 -13.79 8.80
N ILE A 127 1.70 -13.62 7.57
CA ILE A 127 1.69 -14.67 6.55
C ILE A 127 3.11 -14.99 6.08
N PHE A 128 3.95 -13.96 5.93
CA PHE A 128 5.32 -14.10 5.43
C PHE A 128 6.35 -14.36 6.55
N SER A 129 6.10 -14.00 7.81
CA SER A 129 7.03 -14.26 8.93
C SER A 129 7.09 -15.72 9.37
N THR A 130 6.23 -16.57 8.81
CA THR A 130 6.34 -18.04 8.92
C THR A 130 7.51 -18.61 8.10
N ILE A 131 8.29 -17.75 7.42
CA ILE A 131 9.56 -18.05 6.77
C ILE A 131 10.67 -18.08 7.84
N PRO A 132 11.34 -19.22 8.08
CA PRO A 132 12.55 -19.25 8.90
C PRO A 132 13.61 -18.35 8.23
N ALA A 133 14.31 -17.53 9.02
CA ALA A 133 15.49 -16.81 8.54
C ALA A 133 16.49 -17.81 7.93
N ILE A 134 16.90 -17.56 6.69
CA ILE A 134 17.95 -18.32 5.99
C ILE A 134 19.31 -17.87 6.51
#